data_AF-A0A2S9APJ7-F1
#
_entry.id   AF-A0A2S9APJ7-F1
#
_cell.length_a   1.000
_cell.length_b   1.000
_cell.length_c   1.000
_cell.angle_alpha   90.00
_cell.angle_beta   90.00
_cell.angle_gamma   90.00
#
_symmetry.space_group_name_H-M   'P 1'
#
loop_
_entity.id
_entity.type
_entity.pdbx_description
1 polymer ?
#
loop_
_entity_poly.entity_id
_entity_poly.type
_entity_poly.pdbx_seq_one_letter_code
_entity_poly.pdbx_strand_id
1 'polypeptide(L)'
;MTQWAIIPGLALAIVLAVLALITPVTAWFGVLMPDGRSAPDWFMRSGAVTAVFAFAAQEQAASAIERLSPRGLGSKEISSLRLVFMRPLNWIKRFIFWLAIAGSLIWAYGDIAMLLVRPGL
;
A
#
# COMPACT_ATOMS: atom_id res chain seq x y z
N MET A 1 -19.42 -13.13 -16.97
CA MET A 1 -17.97 -13.14 -17.31
C MET A 1 -17.16 -12.02 -16.63
N THR A 2 -17.68 -11.32 -15.62
CA THR A 2 -17.05 -10.13 -15.00
C THR A 2 -16.04 -10.45 -13.89
N GLN A 3 -16.24 -11.54 -13.15
CA GLN A 3 -15.40 -11.97 -12.01
C GLN A 3 -13.92 -12.18 -12.36
N TRP A 4 -13.60 -12.68 -13.57
CA TRP A 4 -12.22 -12.93 -14.02
C TRP A 4 -11.40 -11.65 -14.30
N ALA A 5 -12.06 -10.51 -14.54
CA ALA A 5 -11.38 -9.26 -14.88
C ALA A 5 -11.00 -8.41 -13.65
N ILE A 6 -11.57 -8.71 -12.48
CA ILE A 6 -11.41 -7.92 -11.24
C ILE A 6 -10.35 -8.55 -10.33
N ILE A 7 -10.31 -9.87 -10.27
CA ILE A 7 -9.34 -10.66 -9.49
C ILE A 7 -7.89 -10.22 -9.74
N PRO A 8 -7.40 -10.05 -10.99
CA PRO A 8 -6.01 -9.64 -11.22
C PRO A 8 -5.71 -8.22 -10.72
N GLY A 9 -6.65 -7.28 -10.86
CA GLY A 9 -6.48 -5.90 -10.40
C GLY A 9 -6.41 -5.82 -8.87
N LEU A 10 -7.30 -6.54 -8.19
CA LEU A 10 -7.32 -6.60 -6.73
C LEU A 10 -6.10 -7.38 -6.18
N ALA A 11 -5.72 -8.48 -6.82
CA ALA A 11 -4.52 -9.24 -6.44
C ALA A 11 -3.26 -8.38 -6.57
N LEU A 12 -3.12 -7.63 -7.67
CA LEU A 12 -2.02 -6.70 -7.85
C LEU A 12 -2.04 -5.58 -6.81
N ALA A 13 -3.20 -5.01 -6.49
CA ALA A 13 -3.31 -4.02 -5.42
C ALA A 13 -2.84 -4.56 -4.07
N ILE A 14 -3.18 -5.81 -3.73
CA ILE A 14 -2.74 -6.48 -2.51
C ILE A 14 -1.23 -6.69 -2.53
N VAL A 15 -0.66 -7.19 -3.62
CA VAL A 15 0.79 -7.38 -3.77
C VAL A 15 1.53 -6.06 -3.57
N LEU A 16 1.07 -4.99 -4.21
CA LEU A 16 1.66 -3.65 -4.06
C LEU A 16 1.55 -3.12 -2.63
N ALA A 17 0.40 -3.33 -1.95
CA ALA A 17 0.24 -2.96 -0.55
C ALA A 17 1.18 -3.74 0.38
N VAL A 18 1.40 -5.03 0.10
CA VAL A 18 2.36 -5.86 0.83
C VAL A 18 3.78 -5.37 0.62
N LEU A 19 4.17 -5.03 -0.63
CA LEU A 19 5.48 -4.44 -0.91
C LEU A 19 5.67 -3.10 -0.19
N ALA A 20 4.65 -2.25 -0.19
CA ALA A 20 4.66 -1.00 0.55
C ALA A 20 4.91 -1.24 2.05
N LEU A 21 4.26 -2.24 2.65
CA LEU A 21 4.44 -2.57 4.08
C LEU A 21 5.81 -3.19 4.39
N ILE A 22 6.31 -4.09 3.53
CA ILE A 22 7.56 -4.81 3.75
C ILE A 22 8.77 -3.89 3.59
N THR A 23 8.71 -2.94 2.66
CA THR A 23 9.84 -2.06 2.34
C THR A 23 10.43 -1.34 3.57
N PRO A 24 9.65 -0.60 4.38
CA PRO A 24 10.20 0.11 5.53
C PRO A 24 10.60 -0.85 6.66
N VAL A 25 9.90 -1.99 6.80
CA VAL A 25 10.26 -3.03 7.78
C VAL A 25 11.63 -3.62 7.45
N THR A 26 11.89 -3.96 6.20
CA THR A 26 13.18 -4.52 5.76
C THR A 26 14.30 -3.49 5.83
N ALA A 27 14.02 -2.23 5.45
CA ALA A 27 14.98 -1.14 5.54
C ALA A 27 15.39 -0.84 6.99
N TRP A 28 14.48 -0.99 7.96
CA TRP A 28 14.78 -0.87 9.40
C TRP A 28 15.86 -1.85 9.88
N PHE A 29 15.99 -3.01 9.23
CA PHE A 29 17.02 -4.01 9.51
C PHE A 29 18.23 -3.91 8.57
N GLY A 30 18.32 -2.87 7.74
CA GLY A 30 19.44 -2.69 6.81
C GLY A 30 19.44 -3.66 5.64
N VAL A 31 18.33 -4.34 5.36
CA VAL A 31 18.23 -5.26 4.22
C VAL A 31 18.44 -4.49 2.92
N LEU A 32 19.29 -5.04 2.04
CA LEU A 32 19.70 -4.42 0.76
C LEU A 32 20.35 -3.03 0.91
N MET A 33 20.81 -2.66 2.11
CA MET A 33 21.53 -1.40 2.32
C MET A 33 22.90 -1.48 1.62
N PRO A 34 23.24 -0.51 0.74
CA PRO A 34 24.55 -0.47 0.11
C PRO A 34 25.64 -0.09 1.11
N ASP A 35 26.86 -0.56 0.86
CA ASP A 35 28.04 -0.19 1.65
C ASP A 35 28.29 1.32 1.62
N GLY A 36 28.69 1.88 2.77
CA GLY A 36 28.97 3.32 2.92
C GLY A 36 27.76 4.19 3.22
N ARG A 37 26.59 3.60 3.52
CA ARG A 37 25.39 4.32 3.93
C ARG A 37 25.02 4.03 5.39
N SER A 38 24.42 5.00 6.07
CA SER A 38 23.91 4.81 7.43
C SER A 38 22.50 4.19 7.42
N ALA A 39 22.19 3.42 8.47
CA ALA A 39 20.87 2.81 8.63
C ALA A 39 19.72 3.85 8.71
N PRO A 40 19.86 5.00 9.40
CA PRO A 40 18.82 6.04 9.43
C PRO A 40 18.51 6.63 8.05
N ASP A 41 19.54 6.92 7.23
CA ASP A 41 19.33 7.40 5.86
C ASP A 41 18.65 6.32 4.99
N TRP A 42 19.07 5.05 5.14
CA TRP A 42 18.47 3.95 4.41
C TRP A 42 16.98 3.76 4.74
N PHE A 43 16.63 3.81 6.02
CA PHE A 43 15.24 3.75 6.47
C PHE A 43 14.42 4.94 5.94
N MET A 44 14.96 6.17 5.98
CA MET A 44 14.29 7.34 5.40
C MET A 44 13.97 7.13 3.91
N ARG A 45 14.91 6.60 3.13
CA ARG A 45 14.70 6.36 1.68
C ARG A 45 13.63 5.32 1.38
N SER A 46 13.46 4.33 2.27
CA SER A 46 12.40 3.33 2.14
C SER A 46 10.99 3.93 2.14
N GLY A 47 10.83 5.12 2.74
CA GLY A 47 9.56 5.85 2.78
C GLY A 47 9.07 6.25 1.38
N ALA A 48 9.95 6.68 0.49
CA ALA A 48 9.58 7.02 -0.89
C ALA A 48 9.04 5.80 -1.65
N VAL A 49 9.73 4.66 -1.52
CA VAL A 49 9.32 3.39 -2.13
C VAL A 49 7.97 2.90 -1.56
N THR A 50 7.80 3.02 -0.25
CA THR A 50 6.54 2.74 0.46
C THR A 50 5.39 3.56 -0.12
N ALA A 51 5.58 4.87 -0.25
CA ALA A 51 4.57 5.79 -0.77
C ALA A 51 4.20 5.45 -2.22
N VAL A 52 5.20 5.21 -3.09
CA VAL A 52 4.96 4.85 -4.50
C VAL A 52 4.15 3.56 -4.62
N PHE A 53 4.52 2.50 -3.90
CA PHE A 53 3.78 1.24 -3.94
C PHE A 53 2.37 1.38 -3.34
N ALA A 54 2.21 2.18 -2.29
CA ALA A 54 0.89 2.46 -1.73
C ALA A 54 0.00 3.23 -2.73
N PHE A 55 0.52 4.25 -3.42
CA PHE A 55 -0.23 4.96 -4.45
C PHE A 55 -0.60 4.05 -5.62
N ALA A 56 0.33 3.22 -6.09
CA ALA A 56 0.05 2.23 -7.13
C ALA A 56 -1.03 1.22 -6.70
N ALA A 57 -0.95 0.74 -5.44
CA ALA A 57 -1.97 -0.14 -4.88
C ALA A 57 -3.34 0.55 -4.82
N GLN A 58 -3.38 1.84 -4.51
CA GLN A 58 -4.61 2.61 -4.42
C GLN A 58 -5.29 2.77 -5.77
N GLU A 59 -4.53 3.08 -6.83
CA GLU A 59 -5.04 3.15 -8.21
C GLU A 59 -5.61 1.80 -8.67
N GLN A 60 -4.88 0.71 -8.43
CA GLN A 60 -5.34 -0.63 -8.80
C GLN A 60 -6.60 -1.05 -8.04
N ALA A 61 -6.68 -0.74 -6.75
CA ALA A 61 -7.88 -0.98 -5.96
C ALA A 61 -9.07 -0.14 -6.44
N ALA A 62 -8.85 1.14 -6.77
CA ALA A 62 -9.90 2.02 -7.29
C ALA A 62 -10.45 1.52 -8.63
N SER A 63 -9.56 1.15 -9.57
CA SER A 63 -9.95 0.58 -10.86
C SER A 63 -10.73 -0.74 -10.71
N ALA A 64 -10.32 -1.60 -9.78
CA ALA A 64 -11.02 -2.86 -9.50
C ALA A 64 -12.44 -2.62 -8.94
N ILE A 65 -12.61 -1.63 -8.06
CA ILE A 65 -13.91 -1.25 -7.48
C ILE A 65 -14.83 -0.64 -8.54
N GLU A 66 -14.30 0.21 -9.43
CA GLU A 66 -15.09 0.81 -10.50
C GLU A 66 -15.62 -0.25 -11.47
N ARG A 67 -14.81 -1.27 -11.78
CA ARG A 67 -15.23 -2.43 -12.60
C ARG A 67 -16.28 -3.30 -11.91
N LEU A 68 -16.27 -3.39 -10.57
CA LEU A 68 -17.28 -4.10 -9.78
C LEU A 68 -18.63 -3.37 -9.76
N SER A 69 -18.63 -2.05 -9.94
CA SER A 69 -19.85 -1.23 -9.91
C SER A 69 -19.76 -0.11 -10.95
N PRO A 70 -19.92 -0.43 -12.25
CA PRO A 70 -20.04 0.59 -13.27
C PRO A 70 -21.20 1.51 -12.89
N ARG A 71 -20.95 2.83 -12.80
CA ARG A 71 -21.98 3.83 -12.50
C ARG A 71 -23.08 3.72 -13.57
N GLY A 72 -24.15 2.95 -13.32
CA GLY A 72 -25.31 2.92 -14.22
C GLY A 72 -26.17 1.64 -14.30
N LEU A 73 -25.71 0.45 -13.87
CA LEU A 73 -26.49 -0.79 -14.09
C LEU A 73 -26.65 -1.61 -12.81
N GLY A 74 -27.76 -1.35 -12.09
CA GLY A 74 -28.19 -2.13 -10.94
C GLY A 74 -28.99 -3.35 -11.38
N SER A 75 -28.33 -4.50 -11.56
CA SER A 75 -29.04 -5.78 -11.44
C SER A 75 -29.08 -6.17 -9.96
N LYS A 76 -30.21 -6.73 -9.50
CA LYS A 76 -30.42 -7.16 -8.10
C LYS A 76 -29.41 -8.22 -7.62
N GLU A 77 -28.69 -8.87 -8.54
CA GLU A 77 -27.61 -9.83 -8.23
C GLU A 77 -26.25 -9.14 -8.00
N ILE A 78 -26.02 -7.97 -8.61
CA ILE A 78 -24.83 -7.14 -8.32
C ILE A 78 -24.94 -6.51 -6.94
N SER A 79 -26.15 -6.20 -6.45
CA SER A 79 -26.34 -5.54 -5.15
C SER A 79 -26.06 -6.45 -3.94
N SER A 80 -26.33 -7.75 -4.05
CA SER A 80 -26.08 -8.72 -2.98
C SER A 80 -24.59 -9.07 -2.83
N LEU A 81 -23.87 -9.25 -3.94
CA LEU A 81 -22.39 -9.38 -3.93
C LEU A 81 -21.71 -8.09 -3.46
N ARG A 82 -22.24 -6.91 -3.84
CA ARG A 82 -21.72 -5.61 -3.43
C ARG A 82 -21.73 -5.42 -1.91
N LEU A 83 -22.77 -5.84 -1.22
CA LEU A 83 -22.88 -5.67 0.25
C LEU A 83 -21.81 -6.45 1.01
N VAL A 84 -21.45 -7.65 0.54
CA VAL A 84 -20.46 -8.51 1.20
C VAL A 84 -19.03 -8.05 0.88
N PHE A 85 -18.75 -7.68 -0.37
CA PHE A 85 -17.40 -7.33 -0.81
C PHE A 85 -17.01 -5.86 -0.59
N MET A 86 -17.96 -4.92 -0.48
CA MET A 86 -17.62 -3.50 -0.29
C MET A 86 -16.98 -3.18 1.07
N ARG A 87 -17.38 -3.86 2.14
CA ARG A 87 -16.80 -3.62 3.47
C ARG A 87 -15.30 -3.97 3.51
N PRO A 88 -14.86 -5.18 3.10
CA PRO A 88 -13.43 -5.51 3.02
C PRO A 88 -12.66 -4.59 2.07
N LEU A 89 -13.23 -4.27 0.90
CA LEU A 89 -12.56 -3.39 -0.09
C LEU A 89 -12.33 -1.98 0.45
N ASN A 90 -13.30 -1.41 1.18
CA ASN A 90 -13.13 -0.11 1.82
C ASN A 90 -12.07 -0.14 2.93
N TRP A 91 -11.99 -1.24 3.69
CA TRP A 91 -10.92 -1.43 4.67
C TRP A 91 -9.54 -1.50 4.02
N ILE A 92 -9.39 -2.26 2.94
CA ILE A 92 -8.15 -2.35 2.15
C ILE A 92 -7.74 -0.98 1.62
N LYS A 93 -8.67 -0.24 1.01
CA LYS A 93 -8.40 1.11 0.49
C LYS A 93 -7.93 2.06 1.60
N ARG A 94 -8.59 2.01 2.76
CA ARG A 94 -8.23 2.86 3.90
C ARG A 94 -6.86 2.48 4.47
N PHE A 95 -6.55 1.19 4.52
CA PHE A 95 -5.23 0.70 4.92
C PHE A 95 -4.13 1.18 3.96
N ILE A 96 -4.34 1.06 2.64
CA ILE A 96 -3.39 1.54 1.63
C ILE A 96 -3.17 3.05 1.74
N PHE A 97 -4.23 3.82 1.97
CA PHE A 97 -4.13 5.26 2.19
C PHE A 97 -3.23 5.59 3.40
N TRP A 98 -3.39 4.87 4.52
CA TRP A 98 -2.52 5.04 5.68
C TRP A 98 -1.07 4.62 5.40
N LEU A 99 -0.84 3.60 4.58
CA LEU A 99 0.50 3.25 4.11
C LEU A 99 1.15 4.38 3.30
N ALA A 100 0.40 5.07 2.43
CA ALA A 100 0.93 6.20 1.67
C ALA A 100 1.34 7.36 2.59
N ILE A 101 0.53 7.65 3.62
CA ILE A 101 0.85 8.64 4.65
C ILE A 101 2.09 8.21 5.43
N ALA A 102 2.15 6.96 5.89
CA ALA A 102 3.29 6.43 6.63
C ALA A 102 4.58 6.49 5.79
N GLY A 103 4.51 6.11 4.51
CA GLY A 103 5.63 6.22 3.57
C GLY A 103 6.12 7.65 3.43
N SER A 104 5.20 8.61 3.29
CA SER A 104 5.53 10.05 3.21
C SER A 104 6.19 10.55 4.49
N LEU A 105 5.71 10.13 5.66
CA LEU A 105 6.29 10.50 6.96
C LEU A 105 7.68 9.89 7.17
N ILE A 106 7.85 8.61 6.82
CA ILE A 106 9.17 7.94 6.87
C ILE A 106 10.13 8.64 5.90
N TRP A 107 9.65 9.06 4.74
CA TRP A 107 10.50 9.75 3.78
C TRP A 107 10.94 11.13 4.27
N ALA A 108 10.08 11.85 5.00
CA ALA A 108 10.38 13.18 5.51
C ALA A 108 11.20 13.16 6.83
N TYR A 109 10.98 12.17 7.69
CA TYR A 109 11.48 12.17 9.08
C TYR A 109 12.00 10.80 9.56
N GLY A 110 12.20 9.84 8.66
CA GLY A 110 12.57 8.47 9.02
C GLY A 110 13.91 8.38 9.73
N ASP A 111 14.87 9.20 9.33
CA ASP A 111 16.16 9.35 9.96
C ASP A 111 16.03 9.76 11.44
N ILE A 112 15.25 10.82 11.72
CA ILE A 112 14.97 11.31 13.07
C ILE A 112 14.24 10.24 13.89
N ALA A 113 13.21 9.61 13.31
CA ALA A 113 12.45 8.56 13.99
C ALA A 113 13.33 7.38 14.38
N MET A 114 14.24 6.97 13.49
CA MET A 114 15.15 5.86 13.77
C MET A 114 16.20 6.22 14.81
N LEU A 115 16.79 7.43 14.76
CA LEU A 115 17.75 7.91 15.74
C LEU A 115 17.14 8.04 17.15
N LEU A 116 15.89 8.46 17.27
CA LEU A 116 15.17 8.52 18.55
C LEU A 116 14.99 7.13 19.18
N VAL A 117 14.78 6.10 18.35
CA VAL A 117 14.60 4.71 18.82
C VAL A 117 15.93 3.99 19.02
N ARG A 118 16.95 4.32 18.21
CA ARG A 118 18.28 3.71 18.20
C ARG A 118 19.38 4.79 18.09
N PRO A 119 19.73 5.47 19.19
CA PRO A 119 20.66 6.61 19.19
C PRO A 119 22.14 6.25 18.94
N GLY A 120 22.46 5.00 18.58
CA GLY A 120 23.84 4.51 18.41
C GLY A 120 24.11 3.81 17.07
N LEU A 121 23.27 4.03 16.06
CA LEU A 121 23.41 3.51 14.69
C LEU A 121 23.94 4.57 13.71
#